data_AF-A0AAN8IQB1-F1
#
_entry.id   AF-A0AAN8IQB1-F1
#
_cell.length_a   1.000
_cell.length_b   1.000
_cell.length_c   1.000
_cell.angle_alpha   90.00
_cell.angle_beta   90.00
_cell.angle_gamma   90.00
#
_symmetry.space_group_name_H-M   'P 1'
#
loop_
_entity.id
_entity.type
_entity.pdbx_description
1 polymer ?
#
loop_
_entity_poly.entity_id
_entity_poly.type
_entity_poly.pdbx_seq_one_letter_code
_entity_poly.pdbx_strand_id
1 'polypeptide(L)'
;FDRKIVGSRIGYLHIIYTSIIIFGFCPTTHWVYLHGGLSNSHVANWLGDIFVLYGLIGLAFFFYVTLIPERLYPGAFDLVGCSHQWWHIFILSAMVFWQRAGVDLLSFYRMHESSCRDSISPLLGNSSAVYL
;
A
#
# COMPACT_ATOMS: atom_id res chain seq x y z
N PHE A 1 -21.22 33.36 -17.23
CA PHE A 1 -20.95 32.25 -16.30
C PHE A 1 -19.50 31.85 -16.44
N ASP A 2 -18.65 32.40 -15.57
CA ASP A 2 -17.23 32.04 -15.53
C ASP A 2 -17.08 30.56 -15.18
N ARG A 3 -16.66 29.78 -16.17
CA ARG A 3 -16.12 28.44 -15.94
C ARG A 3 -14.76 28.61 -15.26
N LYS A 4 -14.76 28.71 -13.93
CA LYS A 4 -13.59 28.39 -13.10
C LYS A 4 -13.33 26.88 -13.15
N ILE A 5 -13.08 26.37 -14.35
CA ILE A 5 -12.56 25.03 -14.58
C ILE A 5 -11.05 25.19 -14.45
N VAL A 6 -10.45 24.39 -13.57
CA VAL A 6 -9.02 24.36 -13.23
C VAL A 6 -8.64 25.30 -12.08
N GLY A 7 -9.05 24.87 -10.89
CA GLY A 7 -8.28 25.14 -9.67
C GLY A 7 -8.01 23.81 -8.99
N SER A 8 -7.03 23.03 -9.48
CA SER A 8 -6.45 21.97 -8.65
C SER A 8 -5.66 22.70 -7.57
N ARG A 9 -6.33 23.07 -6.47
CA ARG A 9 -5.63 23.55 -5.28
C ARG A 9 -4.97 22.33 -4.66
N ILE A 10 -3.79 21.98 -5.17
CA ILE A 10 -2.89 21.03 -4.52
C ILE A 10 -2.54 21.65 -3.16
N GLY A 11 -3.36 21.35 -2.17
CA GLY A 11 -3.17 21.79 -0.79
C GLY A 11 -2.10 20.98 -0.09
N TYR A 12 -1.63 21.50 1.04
CA TYR A 12 -0.66 20.84 1.92
C TYR A 12 -1.02 19.38 2.23
N LEU A 13 -2.32 19.09 2.36
CA LEU A 13 -2.83 17.76 2.66
C LEU A 13 -2.52 16.73 1.55
N HIS A 14 -2.61 17.11 0.27
CA HIS A 14 -2.23 16.20 -0.83
C HIS A 14 -0.74 15.88 -0.81
N ILE A 15 0.09 16.89 -0.49
CA ILE A 15 1.54 16.73 -0.38
C ILE A 15 1.87 15.79 0.77
N ILE A 16 1.26 15.98 1.94
CA ILE A 16 1.47 15.14 3.12
C ILE A 16 1.08 13.69 2.81
N TYR A 17 -0.09 13.43 2.22
CA TYR A 17 -0.51 12.07 1.86
C TYR A 17 0.41 11.42 0.84
N THR A 18 0.83 12.17 -0.19
CA THR A 18 1.77 11.66 -1.19
C THR A 18 3.11 11.30 -0.55
N SER A 19 3.64 12.14 0.33
CA SER A 19 4.89 11.86 1.06
C SER A 19 4.80 10.60 1.92
N ILE A 20 3.67 10.38 2.61
CA ILE A 20 3.45 9.18 3.43
C ILE A 20 3.45 7.92 2.54
N ILE A 21 2.74 7.96 1.40
CA ILE A 21 2.67 6.83 0.46
C ILE A 21 4.05 6.50 -0.11
N ILE A 22 4.82 7.52 -0.51
CA ILE A 22 6.17 7.35 -1.06
C ILE A 22 7.11 6.79 0.01
N PHE A 23 7.02 7.26 1.24
CA PHE A 23 7.86 6.77 2.34
C PHE A 23 7.70 5.27 2.57
N GLY A 24 6.50 4.70 2.36
CA GLY A 24 6.23 3.26 2.47
C GLY A 24 7.00 2.36 1.49
N PHE A 25 7.52 2.90 0.38
CA PHE A 25 8.36 2.11 -0.54
C PHE A 25 9.71 1.76 0.08
N CYS A 26 10.31 2.64 0.88
CA CYS A 26 11.61 2.42 1.51
C CYS A 26 11.64 1.18 2.45
N PRO A 27 10.73 1.01 3.43
CA PRO A 27 10.70 -0.19 4.25
C PRO A 27 10.33 -1.44 3.43
N THR A 28 9.51 -1.30 2.39
CA THR A 28 9.16 -2.41 1.49
C THR A 28 10.39 -2.93 0.75
N THR A 29 11.17 -2.04 0.12
CA THR A 29 12.40 -2.44 -0.60
C THR A 29 13.45 -2.98 0.36
N HIS A 30 13.59 -2.40 1.55
CA HIS A 30 14.48 -2.92 2.59
C HIS A 30 14.10 -4.35 3.03
N TRP A 31 12.81 -4.62 3.25
CA TRP A 31 12.32 -5.95 3.61
C TRP A 31 12.54 -7.00 2.50
N VAL A 32 12.32 -6.63 1.24
CA VAL A 32 12.60 -7.50 0.07
C VAL A 32 14.09 -7.85 0.00
N TYR A 33 14.96 -6.87 0.22
CA TYR A 33 16.41 -7.07 0.20
C TYR A 33 16.85 -8.05 1.31
N LEU A 34 16.35 -7.88 2.53
CA LEU A 34 16.69 -8.73 3.67
C LEU A 34 16.31 -10.20 3.48
N HIS A 35 15.22 -10.48 2.75
CA HIS A 35 14.72 -11.84 2.55
C HIS A 35 15.31 -12.54 1.32
N GLY A 36 16.35 -11.98 0.70
CA GLY A 36 17.04 -12.58 -0.44
C GLY A 36 16.38 -12.30 -1.79
N GLY A 37 15.49 -11.30 -1.87
CA GLY A 37 14.85 -10.85 -3.10
C GLY A 37 13.55 -11.57 -3.47
N LEU A 38 13.08 -11.33 -4.70
CA LEU A 38 11.77 -11.79 -5.20
C LEU A 38 11.67 -13.30 -5.45
N SER A 39 12.79 -14.03 -5.44
CA SER A 39 12.81 -15.49 -5.57
C SER A 39 12.33 -16.19 -4.30
N ASN A 40 12.26 -15.50 -3.17
CA ASN A 40 11.75 -16.03 -1.93
C ASN A 40 10.20 -16.10 -1.98
N SER A 41 9.65 -17.31 -1.81
CA SER A 41 8.21 -17.55 -1.83
C SER A 41 7.45 -16.73 -0.76
N HIS A 42 8.07 -16.48 0.40
CA HIS A 42 7.51 -15.60 1.42
C HIS A 42 7.37 -14.18 0.88
N VAL A 43 8.44 -13.66 0.26
CA VAL A 43 8.43 -12.30 -0.31
C VAL A 43 7.39 -12.17 -1.41
N ALA A 44 7.35 -13.11 -2.36
CA ALA A 44 6.44 -13.05 -3.50
C ALA A 44 4.96 -13.03 -3.08
N ASN A 45 4.58 -13.83 -2.08
CA ASN A 45 3.20 -13.89 -1.60
C ASN A 45 2.79 -12.55 -0.93
N TRP A 46 3.55 -12.06 0.05
CA TRP A 46 3.19 -10.84 0.77
C TRP A 46 3.39 -9.57 -0.05
N LEU A 47 4.31 -9.57 -1.03
CA LEU A 47 4.46 -8.45 -1.94
C LEU A 47 3.23 -8.30 -2.85
N GLY A 48 2.57 -9.41 -3.20
CA GLY A 48 1.28 -9.38 -3.90
C GLY A 48 0.23 -8.59 -3.13
N ASP A 49 0.12 -8.79 -1.83
CA ASP A 49 -0.80 -8.05 -0.96
C ASP A 49 -0.45 -6.56 -0.91
N ILE A 50 0.84 -6.22 -0.85
CA ILE A 50 1.30 -4.83 -0.91
C ILE A 50 0.89 -4.19 -2.25
N PHE A 51 1.00 -4.89 -3.38
CA PHE A 51 0.53 -4.37 -4.67
C PHE A 51 -0.98 -4.10 -4.68
N VAL A 52 -1.79 -5.01 -4.11
CA VAL A 52 -3.24 -4.81 -3.99
C VAL A 52 -3.55 -3.59 -3.12
N LEU A 53 -2.87 -3.43 -1.99
CA LEU A 53 -3.00 -2.27 -1.11
C LEU A 53 -2.71 -0.96 -1.84
N TYR A 54 -1.55 -0.87 -2.50
CA TYR A 54 -1.14 0.34 -3.24
C TYR A 54 -2.08 0.63 -4.42
N GLY A 55 -2.63 -0.40 -5.07
CA GLY A 55 -3.66 -0.27 -6.08
C GLY A 55 -4.94 0.37 -5.55
N LEU A 56 -5.45 -0.09 -4.40
CA LEU A 56 -6.64 0.46 -3.76
C LEU A 56 -6.43 1.90 -3.27
N ILE A 57 -5.29 2.18 -2.63
CA ILE A 57 -4.95 3.54 -2.16
C ILE A 57 -4.77 4.49 -3.35
N GLY A 58 -4.09 4.04 -4.42
CA GLY A 58 -3.90 4.81 -5.64
C GLY A 58 -5.23 5.14 -6.32
N LEU A 59 -6.15 4.16 -6.39
CA LEU A 59 -7.49 4.36 -6.93
C LEU A 59 -8.32 5.33 -6.07
N ALA A 60 -8.23 5.23 -4.75
CA ALA A 60 -8.87 6.21 -3.87
C ALA A 60 -8.34 7.62 -4.14
N PHE A 61 -7.01 7.79 -4.17
CA PHE A 61 -6.37 9.08 -4.42
C PHE A 61 -6.72 9.63 -5.81
N PHE A 62 -6.87 8.76 -6.82
CA PHE A 62 -7.34 9.14 -8.14
C PHE A 62 -8.73 9.80 -8.07
N PHE A 63 -9.71 9.19 -7.40
CA PHE A 63 -11.04 9.81 -7.24
C PHE A 63 -10.96 11.11 -6.44
N TYR A 64 -10.13 11.15 -5.41
CA TYR A 64 -9.93 12.33 -4.57
C TYR A 64 -9.37 13.54 -5.34
N VAL A 65 -8.41 13.33 -6.24
CA VAL A 65 -7.75 14.42 -6.98
C VAL A 65 -8.50 14.78 -8.26
N THR A 66 -9.05 13.80 -8.98
CA THR A 66 -9.71 14.05 -10.27
C THR A 66 -11.09 14.66 -10.13
N LEU A 67 -11.74 14.45 -8.97
CA LEU A 67 -13.13 14.85 -8.73
C LEU A 67 -14.08 14.25 -9.79
N ILE A 68 -13.80 13.04 -10.26
CA ILE A 68 -14.72 12.30 -11.14
C ILE A 68 -15.68 11.49 -10.24
N PRO A 69 -17.00 11.41 -10.53
CA PRO A 69 -17.71 11.86 -11.73
C PRO A 69 -18.32 13.27 -11.68
N GLU A 70 -18.31 13.94 -10.52
CA GLU A 70 -18.89 15.28 -10.32
C GLU A 70 -18.34 16.35 -11.29
N ARG A 71 -17.07 16.21 -11.70
CA ARG A 71 -16.46 17.06 -12.72
C ARG A 71 -17.01 16.84 -14.13
N LEU A 72 -17.51 15.64 -14.44
CA LEU A 72 -18.04 15.28 -15.76
C LEU A 72 -19.53 15.62 -15.88
N TYR A 73 -20.29 15.44 -14.80
CA TYR A 73 -21.73 15.72 -14.76
C TYR A 73 -22.08 16.55 -13.50
N PRO A 74 -21.88 17.87 -13.55
CA PRO A 74 -22.20 18.74 -12.42
C PRO A 74 -23.71 18.71 -12.13
N GLY A 75 -24.09 18.54 -10.86
CA GLY A 75 -25.49 18.52 -10.41
C GLY A 75 -26.16 17.14 -10.38
N ALA A 76 -25.57 16.10 -11.00
CA ALA A 76 -26.12 14.74 -10.97
C ALA A 76 -25.65 13.93 -9.75
N PHE A 77 -24.48 14.26 -9.21
CA PHE A 77 -23.77 13.50 -8.17
C PHE A 77 -23.64 14.26 -6.84
N ASP A 78 -24.56 15.19 -6.56
CA ASP A 78 -24.47 16.07 -5.38
C ASP A 78 -24.79 15.35 -4.06
N LEU A 79 -25.57 14.26 -4.11
CA LEU A 79 -26.01 13.51 -2.93
C LEU A 79 -25.39 12.10 -2.82
N VAL A 80 -25.31 11.38 -3.94
CA VAL A 80 -24.82 9.99 -4.02
C VAL A 80 -23.89 9.84 -5.21
N GLY A 81 -22.81 9.09 -5.03
CA GLY A 81 -21.81 8.82 -6.07
C GLY A 81 -20.79 9.94 -6.27
N CYS A 82 -20.68 10.90 -5.34
CA CYS A 82 -19.65 11.93 -5.41
C CYS A 82 -18.25 11.32 -5.26
N SER A 83 -17.25 12.00 -5.79
CA SER A 83 -15.86 11.54 -5.78
C SER A 83 -15.35 11.22 -4.37
N HIS A 84 -15.80 11.98 -3.38
CA HIS A 84 -15.47 11.77 -1.97
C HIS A 84 -16.06 10.46 -1.42
N GLN A 85 -17.26 10.06 -1.83
CA GLN A 85 -17.83 8.76 -1.44
C GLN A 85 -17.02 7.60 -2.03
N TRP A 86 -16.61 7.70 -3.30
CA TRP A 86 -15.71 6.72 -3.91
C TRP A 86 -14.37 6.65 -3.17
N TRP A 87 -13.78 7.80 -2.81
CA TRP A 87 -12.57 7.84 -1.98
C TRP A 87 -12.73 7.05 -0.68
N HIS A 88 -13.81 7.27 0.07
CA HIS A 88 -14.09 6.54 1.32
C HIS A 88 -14.23 5.03 1.08
N ILE A 89 -14.94 4.62 0.03
CA ILE A 89 -15.14 3.20 -0.30
C ILE A 89 -13.79 2.50 -0.56
N PHE A 90 -12.92 3.11 -1.36
CA PHE A 90 -11.62 2.53 -1.70
C PHE A 90 -10.63 2.56 -0.53
N ILE A 91 -10.56 3.65 0.24
CA ILE A 91 -9.71 3.72 1.44
C ILE A 91 -10.18 2.72 2.50
N LEU A 92 -11.48 2.62 2.76
CA LEU A 92 -11.99 1.65 3.73
C LEU A 92 -11.69 0.22 3.30
N SER A 93 -11.86 -0.08 2.01
CA SER A 93 -11.50 -1.39 1.44
C SER A 93 -10.02 -1.69 1.61
N ALA A 94 -9.14 -0.71 1.36
CA ALA A 94 -7.70 -0.81 1.57
C ALA A 94 -7.36 -1.08 3.05
N MET A 95 -8.00 -0.38 3.99
CA MET A 95 -7.79 -0.57 5.43
C MET A 95 -8.23 -1.96 5.90
N VAL A 96 -9.41 -2.43 5.45
CA VAL A 96 -9.92 -3.77 5.78
C VAL A 96 -9.01 -4.85 5.19
N PHE A 97 -8.59 -4.68 3.93
CA PHE A 97 -7.67 -5.60 3.28
C PHE A 97 -6.33 -5.66 4.04
N TRP A 98 -5.75 -4.50 4.37
CA TRP A 98 -4.49 -4.43 5.10
C TRP A 98 -4.58 -5.05 6.49
N GLN A 99 -5.69 -4.83 7.20
CA GLN A 99 -5.93 -5.45 8.49
C GLN A 99 -5.99 -6.98 8.39
N ARG A 100 -6.62 -7.52 7.34
CA ARG A 100 -6.67 -8.97 7.10
C ARG A 100 -5.29 -9.54 6.79
N ALA A 101 -4.57 -8.92 5.85
CA ALA A 101 -3.21 -9.32 5.49
C ALA A 101 -2.27 -9.30 6.72
N GLY A 102 -2.40 -8.30 7.60
CA GLY A 102 -1.63 -8.22 8.84
C GLY A 102 -1.95 -9.36 9.83
N VAL A 103 -3.22 -9.74 9.95
CA VAL A 103 -3.63 -10.88 10.78
C VAL A 103 -3.12 -12.20 10.20
N ASP A 104 -3.19 -12.36 8.88
CA ASP A 104 -2.69 -13.55 8.20
C ASP A 104 -1.17 -13.68 8.38
N LEU A 105 -0.43 -12.57 8.26
CA LEU A 105 1.02 -12.54 8.49
C LEU A 105 1.38 -12.92 9.92
N LEU A 106 0.67 -12.35 10.90
CA LEU A 106 0.86 -12.68 12.30
C LEU A 106 0.54 -14.16 12.57
N SER A 107 -0.50 -14.70 11.94
CA SER A 107 -0.87 -16.11 12.07
C SER A 107 0.20 -17.03 11.48
N PHE A 108 0.77 -16.66 10.32
CA PHE A 108 1.87 -17.39 9.69
C PHE A 108 3.08 -17.51 10.63
N TYR A 109 3.51 -16.38 11.22
CA TYR A 109 4.63 -16.36 12.17
C TYR A 109 4.33 -17.08 13.48
N ARG A 110 3.08 -17.09 13.95
CA ARG A 110 2.70 -17.81 15.17
C ARG A 110 2.69 -19.32 14.97
N MET A 111 2.30 -19.80 13.79
CA MET A 111 2.18 -21.24 13.52
C MET A 111 3.50 -21.91 13.11
N HIS A 112 4.47 -21.13 12.61
CA HIS A 112 5.78 -21.64 12.20
C HIS A 112 6.85 -21.31 13.25
N GLU A 113 7.03 -22.18 14.25
CA GLU A 113 8.05 -22.02 15.31
C GLU A 113 9.48 -21.87 14.76
N SER A 114 9.77 -22.37 13.55
CA SER A 114 11.09 -22.26 12.91
C SER A 114 11.30 -20.95 12.15
N SER A 115 10.30 -20.07 11.99
CA SER A 115 10.44 -18.86 11.17
C SER A 115 11.60 -17.97 11.59
N CYS A 116 11.87 -17.86 12.90
CA CYS A 116 13.03 -17.12 13.39
C CYS A 116 14.38 -17.78 13.03
N ARG A 117 14.44 -19.12 12.99
CA ARG A 117 15.65 -19.88 12.65
C ARG A 117 15.96 -19.79 11.16
N ASP A 118 14.93 -19.81 10.32
CA ASP A 118 15.05 -19.75 8.87
C ASP A 118 15.49 -18.35 8.38
N SER A 119 15.15 -17.29 9.11
CA SER A 119 15.67 -15.92 8.86
C SER A 119 17.15 -15.74 9.24
N ILE A 120 17.69 -16.56 10.16
CA ILE A 120 19.06 -16.46 10.69
C ILE A 120 20.03 -17.37 9.93
N SER A 121 19.55 -18.48 9.36
CA SER A 121 20.39 -19.46 8.66
C SER A 121 21.25 -18.89 7.52
N PRO A 122 20.84 -17.89 6.72
CA PRO A 122 21.71 -17.31 5.69
C PRO A 122 22.86 -16.49 6.29
N LEU A 123 22.67 -15.91 7.48
CA LEU A 123 23.69 -15.13 8.18
C LEU A 123 24.75 -16.04 8.82
N LEU A 124 24.33 -17.20 9.36
CA LEU A 124 25.25 -18.18 9.95
C LEU A 124 26.00 -19.00 8.90
N GLY A 125 25.40 -19.28 7.74
CA GLY A 125 26.07 -19.96 6.63
C GLY A 125 27.28 -19.19 6.08
N ASN A 126 27.31 -17.86 6.24
CA ASN A 126 28.44 -17.01 5.86
C ASN A 126 29.48 -16.85 6.99
N SER A 127 29.10 -17.06 8.26
CA SER A 127 30.05 -17.05 9.39
C SER A 127 30.90 -18.33 9.46
N SER A 128 30.43 -19.47 8.95
CA SER A 128 31.24 -20.70 8.89
C SER A 128 32.35 -20.65 7.83
N ALA A 129 32.33 -19.69 6.90
CA ALA A 129 33.36 -19.52 5.88
C ALA A 129 34.50 -18.58 6.30
N VAL A 130 34.42 -17.93 7.48
CA VAL A 130 35.43 -16.99 7.99
C VAL A 130 36.33 -17.62 9.06
N TYR A 131 36.05 -18.87 9.47
CA TYR A 131 36.83 -19.63 10.47
C TYR A 131 37.57 -20.85 9.89
N LEU A 132 37.87 -20.86 8.59
CA LEU A 132 38.84 -21.76 7.95
C LEU A 132 39.82 -20.94 7.12
#